data_AF-A0A527W9P3-F1
#
_entry.id   AF-A0A527W9P3-F1
#
_cell.length_a   1.000
_cell.length_b   1.000
_cell.length_c   1.000
_cell.angle_alpha   90.00
_cell.angle_beta   90.00
_cell.angle_gamma   90.00
#
_symmetry.space_group_name_H-M   'P 1'
#
loop_
_entity.id
_entity.type
_entity.pdbx_description
1 polymer ?
#
loop_
_entity_poly.entity_id
_entity_poly.type
_entity_poly.pdbx_seq_one_letter_code
_entity_poly.pdbx_strand_id
1 'polypeptide(L)'
;MAQKPKITTGTNDRPRNETIGQSGVPDDSSTPLDVDEAAARLLGKLQGKPEQHGEDQANADAAGIPGAGEHMCHRCAGTGMIDGRTCPECGGTGKTPIG
;
A
#
# COMPACT_ATOMS: atom_id res chain seq x y z
N MET A 1 -31.36 -9.64 30.67
CA MET A 1 -30.12 -9.73 29.87
C MET A 1 -30.20 -8.65 28.80
N ALA A 2 -29.34 -7.63 28.83
CA ALA A 2 -29.41 -6.51 27.89
C ALA A 2 -28.82 -6.91 26.53
N GLN A 3 -29.52 -6.61 25.43
CA GLN A 3 -29.02 -6.89 24.08
C GLN A 3 -27.89 -5.91 23.73
N LYS A 4 -26.74 -6.43 23.28
CA LYS A 4 -25.59 -5.62 22.84
C LYS A 4 -26.01 -4.74 21.64
N PRO A 5 -25.51 -3.49 21.51
CA PRO A 5 -25.87 -2.61 20.41
C PRO A 5 -25.38 -3.18 19.07
N LYS A 6 -26.28 -3.14 18.10
CA LYS A 6 -26.17 -3.72 16.76
C LYS A 6 -26.02 -2.60 15.72
N ILE A 7 -25.36 -2.88 14.60
CA ILE A 7 -25.14 -1.87 13.53
C ILE A 7 -26.30 -1.90 12.53
N THR A 8 -26.94 -3.06 12.38
CA THR A 8 -28.02 -3.26 11.41
C THR A 8 -29.12 -4.15 12.00
N THR A 9 -30.29 -4.21 11.34
CA THR A 9 -31.38 -5.11 11.74
C THR A 9 -31.49 -6.34 10.82
N GLY A 10 -30.51 -6.52 9.92
CA GLY A 10 -30.51 -7.60 8.93
C GLY A 10 -30.08 -8.94 9.51
N THR A 11 -30.30 -10.01 8.75
CA THR A 11 -29.97 -11.40 9.14
C THR A 11 -28.47 -11.66 9.36
N ASN A 12 -27.61 -10.74 8.92
CA ASN A 12 -26.15 -10.78 9.08
C ASN A 12 -25.64 -9.85 10.19
N ASP A 13 -26.52 -9.40 11.10
CA ASP A 13 -26.14 -8.44 12.11
C ASP A 13 -25.17 -9.00 13.17
N ARG A 14 -24.08 -8.25 13.40
CA ARG A 14 -23.02 -8.55 14.38
C ARG A 14 -22.94 -7.44 15.43
N PRO A 15 -22.78 -7.78 16.73
CA PRO A 15 -22.60 -6.78 17.78
C PRO A 15 -21.42 -5.85 17.51
N ARG A 16 -21.62 -4.54 17.72
CA ARG A 16 -20.70 -3.48 17.30
C ARG A 16 -19.31 -3.55 17.97
N ASN A 17 -19.24 -4.08 19.18
CA ASN A 17 -18.03 -4.12 20.01
C ASN A 17 -17.68 -5.54 20.49
N GLU A 18 -17.83 -6.52 19.61
CA GLU A 18 -17.39 -7.88 19.92
C GLU A 18 -16.07 -8.15 19.21
N THR A 19 -15.06 -8.62 19.95
CA THR A 19 -13.76 -8.98 19.37
C THR A 19 -13.96 -10.02 18.27
N ILE A 20 -13.40 -9.76 17.09
CA ILE A 20 -13.25 -10.79 16.06
C ILE A 20 -12.15 -11.69 16.60
N GLY A 21 -12.51 -12.87 17.11
CA GLY A 21 -11.60 -13.73 17.85
C GLY A 21 -10.38 -14.13 17.03
N GLN A 22 -9.29 -13.38 17.17
CA GLN A 22 -7.94 -13.88 16.94
C GLN A 22 -7.34 -14.14 18.31
N SER A 23 -7.42 -15.40 18.72
CA SER A 23 -6.82 -15.88 19.96
C SER A 23 -5.51 -16.57 19.59
N GLY A 24 -4.39 -16.09 20.10
CA GLY A 24 -3.06 -16.64 19.82
C GLY A 24 -2.11 -15.58 19.27
N VAL A 25 -0.84 -15.68 19.65
CA VAL A 25 0.23 -14.96 18.96
C VAL A 25 0.46 -15.62 17.59
N PRO A 26 0.85 -14.86 16.55
CA PRO A 26 1.38 -15.46 15.34
C PRO A 26 2.54 -16.40 15.72
N ASP A 27 2.50 -17.64 15.24
CA ASP A 27 3.62 -18.56 15.43
C ASP A 27 4.72 -18.21 14.42
N ASP A 28 5.65 -17.37 14.85
CA ASP A 28 6.83 -16.97 14.09
C ASP A 28 8.00 -17.97 14.23
N SER A 29 7.74 -19.16 14.80
CA SER A 29 8.72 -20.24 14.99
C SER A 29 9.00 -21.01 13.68
N SER A 30 9.28 -20.29 12.59
CA SER A 30 9.71 -20.94 11.35
C SER A 30 11.16 -21.35 11.45
N THR A 31 11.43 -22.66 11.54
CA THR A 31 12.77 -23.20 11.31
C THR A 31 13.00 -23.35 9.80
N PRO A 32 14.15 -22.95 9.25
CA PRO A 32 14.44 -23.15 7.84
C PRO A 32 14.42 -24.65 7.51
N LEU A 33 13.67 -25.02 6.48
CA LEU A 33 13.66 -26.39 5.96
C LEU A 33 14.98 -26.65 5.26
N ASP A 34 15.60 -27.81 5.54
CA ASP A 34 16.78 -28.26 4.80
C ASP A 34 16.34 -28.59 3.36
N VAL A 35 16.79 -27.76 2.42
CA VAL A 35 16.46 -27.90 1.00
C VAL A 35 17.60 -28.62 0.28
N ASP A 36 17.26 -29.62 -0.54
CA ASP A 36 18.23 -30.32 -1.37
C ASP A 36 18.96 -29.34 -2.32
N GLU A 37 20.22 -29.61 -2.67
CA GLU A 37 21.09 -28.67 -3.43
C GLU A 37 20.41 -28.17 -4.72
N ALA A 38 19.62 -29.04 -5.37
CA ALA A 38 18.85 -28.69 -6.56
C ALA A 38 17.78 -27.62 -6.31
N ALA A 39 17.10 -27.68 -5.16
CA ALA A 39 16.11 -26.69 -4.73
C ALA A 39 16.79 -25.38 -4.31
N ALA A 40 17.96 -25.44 -3.66
CA ALA A 40 18.76 -24.24 -3.34
C ALA A 40 19.19 -23.48 -4.59
N ARG A 41 19.64 -24.19 -5.64
CA ARG A 41 20.00 -23.57 -6.93
C ARG A 41 18.80 -22.96 -7.67
N LEU A 42 17.61 -23.56 -7.55
CA LEU A 42 16.37 -23.00 -8.12
C LEU A 42 15.91 -21.77 -7.36
N LEU A 43 16.02 -21.78 -6.03
CA LEU A 43 15.69 -20.65 -5.17
C LEU A 43 16.61 -19.45 -5.46
N GLY A 44 17.91 -19.67 -5.67
CA GLY A 44 18.84 -18.60 -6.07
C GLY A 44 18.54 -17.98 -7.45
N LYS A 45 17.83 -18.70 -8.33
CA LYS A 45 17.36 -18.16 -9.62
C LYS A 45 16.02 -17.41 -9.51
N LEU A 46 15.21 -17.75 -8.51
CA LEU A 46 13.91 -17.13 -8.22
C LEU A 46 14.01 -15.94 -7.25
N GLN A 47 15.01 -15.92 -6.37
CA GLN A 47 15.36 -14.79 -5.51
C GLN A 47 16.04 -13.70 -6.36
N GLY A 48 15.22 -12.95 -7.09
CA GLY A 48 15.60 -11.61 -7.49
C GLY A 48 15.86 -10.77 -6.23
N LYS A 49 17.11 -10.34 -6.08
CA LYS A 49 17.68 -9.32 -5.15
C LYS A 49 17.12 -9.28 -3.71
N PRO A 50 17.98 -9.43 -2.69
CA PRO A 50 17.53 -9.31 -1.31
C PRO A 50 17.00 -7.89 -1.09
N GLU A 51 15.80 -7.83 -0.53
CA GLU A 51 15.44 -6.93 0.56
C GLU A 51 15.90 -5.47 0.41
N GLN A 52 15.00 -4.63 -0.08
CA GLN A 52 14.94 -3.22 0.31
C GLN A 52 13.63 -2.98 1.09
N HIS A 53 13.47 -3.69 2.20
CA HIS A 53 12.69 -3.19 3.34
C HIS A 53 13.71 -2.54 4.29
N GLY A 54 14.23 -1.40 3.84
CA GLY A 54 15.09 -0.53 4.62
C GLY A 54 14.60 0.88 4.34
N GLU A 55 13.87 1.41 5.30
CA GLU A 55 13.86 2.83 5.66
C GLU A 55 15.18 3.53 5.31
N ASP A 56 15.27 4.11 4.10
CA ASP A 56 16.28 5.08 3.74
C ASP A 56 15.56 6.30 3.14
N GLN A 57 15.60 7.34 3.94
CA GLN A 57 15.07 8.65 3.66
C GLN A 57 15.93 9.27 2.56
N ALA A 58 15.25 9.83 1.56
CA ALA A 58 15.79 10.72 0.53
C ALA A 58 16.92 10.11 -0.34
N ASN A 59 16.51 9.55 -1.49
CA ASN A 59 17.36 9.57 -2.67
C ASN A 59 17.61 11.05 -3.06
N ALA A 60 18.67 11.65 -2.53
CA ALA A 60 19.14 12.98 -2.90
C ALA A 60 19.44 13.08 -4.41
N ASP A 61 19.59 11.94 -5.09
CA ASP A 61 19.85 11.83 -6.52
C ASP A 61 18.57 11.66 -7.37
N ALA A 62 17.37 11.83 -6.80
CA ALA A 62 16.14 11.98 -7.57
C ALA A 62 16.02 13.38 -8.24
N ALA A 63 16.93 14.29 -7.92
CA ALA A 63 17.07 15.61 -8.55
C ALA A 63 17.56 15.48 -10.00
N GLY A 64 16.68 15.02 -10.89
CA GLY A 64 16.99 14.84 -12.30
C GLY A 64 16.08 13.85 -13.04
N ILE A 65 15.21 13.13 -12.33
CA ILE A 65 14.25 12.23 -12.97
C ILE A 65 12.99 13.04 -13.30
N PRO A 66 12.64 13.27 -14.58
CA PRO A 66 11.43 14.00 -14.93
C PRO A 66 10.20 13.26 -14.38
N GLY A 67 9.55 13.85 -13.37
CA GLY A 67 8.41 13.28 -12.66
C GLY A 67 8.70 12.70 -11.26
N ALA A 68 9.96 12.71 -10.80
CA ALA A 68 10.26 12.47 -9.39
C ALA A 68 10.00 13.77 -8.60
N GLY A 69 8.98 13.75 -7.72
CA GLY A 69 8.57 14.96 -7.01
C GLY A 69 7.22 15.53 -7.48
N GLU A 70 6.48 14.87 -8.37
CA GLU A 70 5.10 15.24 -8.69
C GLU A 70 4.11 14.06 -8.64
N HIS A 71 2.94 14.29 -8.05
CA HIS A 71 1.77 13.41 -8.18
C HIS A 71 0.85 13.88 -9.31
N MET A 72 0.07 12.96 -9.88
CA MET A 72 -0.98 13.33 -10.83
C MET A 72 -2.04 14.18 -10.11
N CYS A 73 -2.44 15.30 -10.72
CA CYS A 73 -3.44 16.19 -10.15
C CYS A 73 -4.78 15.44 -10.01
N HIS A 74 -5.17 15.14 -8.77
CA HIS A 74 -6.40 14.40 -8.47
C HIS A 74 -7.66 15.07 -9.04
N ARG A 75 -7.68 16.41 -9.11
CA ARG A 75 -8.89 17.15 -9.52
C ARG A 75 -9.17 17.11 -11.02
N CYS A 76 -8.14 17.02 -11.85
CA CYS A 76 -8.29 16.89 -13.31
C CYS A 76 -7.86 15.50 -13.82
N ALA A 77 -7.50 14.58 -12.94
CA ALA A 77 -6.97 13.25 -13.26
C ALA A 77 -5.84 13.28 -14.31
N GLY A 78 -4.95 14.28 -14.22
CA GLY A 78 -3.82 14.42 -15.15
C GLY A 78 -4.12 15.10 -16.49
N THR A 79 -5.38 15.43 -16.78
CA THR A 79 -5.75 16.05 -18.07
C THR A 79 -5.34 17.52 -18.20
N GLY A 80 -5.11 18.21 -17.07
CA GLY A 80 -4.85 19.65 -17.05
C GLY A 80 -6.08 20.52 -17.30
N MET A 81 -7.26 19.93 -17.55
CA MET A 81 -8.50 20.66 -17.82
C MET A 81 -9.66 20.13 -17.00
N ILE A 82 -10.57 21.02 -16.61
CA ILE A 82 -11.83 20.71 -15.95
C ILE A 82 -12.91 21.51 -16.68
N ASP A 83 -13.93 20.83 -17.21
CA ASP A 83 -15.05 21.46 -17.95
C ASP A 83 -14.60 22.40 -19.09
N GLY A 84 -13.54 22.01 -19.81
CA GLY A 84 -12.97 22.78 -20.92
C GLY A 84 -12.20 24.03 -20.50
N ARG A 85 -11.96 24.24 -19.20
CA ARG A 85 -11.14 25.33 -18.65
C ARG A 85 -9.87 24.76 -18.03
N THR A 86 -8.79 25.56 -18.03
CA THR A 86 -7.52 25.19 -17.37
C THR A 86 -7.77 24.85 -15.92
N CYS A 87 -7.27 23.69 -15.46
CA CYS A 87 -7.46 23.25 -14.09
C CYS A 87 -6.81 24.23 -13.09
N PRO A 88 -7.58 24.88 -12.17
CA PRO A 88 -7.00 25.82 -11.21
C PRO A 88 -6.03 25.22 -10.16
N GLU A 89 -5.96 23.90 -9.99
CA GLU A 89 -5.11 23.26 -8.95
C GLU A 89 -3.70 23.00 -9.45
N CYS A 90 -3.56 22.57 -10.71
CA CYS A 90 -2.27 22.33 -11.33
C CYS A 90 -1.88 23.41 -12.35
N GLY A 91 -2.74 24.40 -12.60
CA GLY A 91 -2.49 25.44 -13.61
C GLY A 91 -2.40 24.90 -15.04
N GLY A 92 -2.93 23.71 -15.31
CA GLY A 92 -2.94 23.09 -16.64
C GLY A 92 -1.88 22.02 -16.89
N THR A 93 -0.92 21.80 -15.99
CA THR A 93 0.13 20.79 -16.18
C THR A 93 -0.34 19.35 -15.95
N GLY A 94 -1.47 19.15 -15.30
CA GLY A 94 -1.97 17.82 -14.92
C GLY A 94 -1.19 17.16 -13.78
N LYS A 95 -0.15 17.82 -13.25
CA LYS A 95 0.69 17.33 -12.17
C LYS A 95 0.76 18.35 -11.03
N THR A 96 0.90 17.87 -9.80
CA THR A 96 1.06 18.69 -8.59
C THR A 96 2.35 18.29 -7.88
N PRO A 97 3.13 19.25 -7.35
CA PRO A 97 4.33 18.92 -6.59
C PRO A 97 3.98 18.07 -5.36
N ILE A 98 4.84 17.11 -5.03
CA ILE A 98 4.78 16.33 -3.79
C ILE A 98 5.35 17.26 -2.70
N GLY A 99 4.46 17.83 -1.88
CA GLY A 99 4.80 18.73 -0.77
C GLY A 99 4.69 18.03 0.57
#